data_AF-A0A1W1VVW4-F1
#
_entry.id   AF-A0A1W1VVW4-F1
#
_cell.length_a   1.000
_cell.length_b   1.000
_cell.length_c   1.000
_cell.angle_alpha   90.00
_cell.angle_beta   90.00
_cell.angle_gamma   90.00
#
_symmetry.space_group_name_H-M   'P 1'
#
loop_
_entity.id
_entity.type
_entity.pdbx_description
1 polymer ?
#
loop_
_entity_poly.entity_id
_entity_poly.type
_entity_poly.pdbx_seq_one_letter_code
_entity_poly.pdbx_strand_id
1 'polypeptide(L)'
;MKKAAIIGLFTFLFGLLLCVAPISAQAQCSMCKTQVESARGGKDEYDASGLNKGILMLMTVPYVLMGVVGFIWYRHSQAKKQG
;
A
#
# COMPACT_ATOMS: atom_id res chain seq x y z
N MET A 1 32.75 -29.88 10.75
CA MET A 1 31.43 -30.49 11.03
C MET A 1 30.32 -29.45 11.28
N LYS A 2 30.50 -28.46 12.18
CA LYS A 2 29.45 -27.46 12.49
C LYS A 2 29.00 -26.61 11.29
N LYS A 3 29.92 -26.19 10.42
CA LYS A 3 29.60 -25.38 9.22
C LYS A 3 28.74 -26.15 8.20
N ALA A 4 29.04 -27.43 7.98
CA ALA A 4 28.25 -28.30 7.11
C ALA A 4 26.86 -28.57 7.69
N ALA A 5 26.74 -28.71 9.01
CA ALA A 5 25.45 -28.86 9.69
C ALA A 5 24.59 -27.59 9.59
N ILE A 6 25.19 -26.39 9.71
CA ILE A 6 24.48 -25.11 9.56
C ILE A 6 23.99 -24.93 8.12
N ILE A 7 24.83 -25.24 7.12
CA ILE A 7 24.44 -25.17 5.71
C ILE A 7 23.30 -26.16 5.43
N GLY A 8 23.41 -27.39 5.94
CA GLY A 8 22.34 -28.39 5.81
C GLY A 8 21.02 -27.95 6.45
N LEU A 9 21.08 -27.37 7.65
CA LEU A 9 19.90 -26.84 8.35
C LEU A 9 19.27 -25.66 7.60
N PHE A 10 20.08 -24.74 7.09
CA PHE A 10 19.60 -23.59 6.32
C PHE A 10 18.91 -24.02 5.03
N THR A 11 19.51 -24.93 4.27
CA THR A 11 18.92 -25.48 3.04
C THR A 11 17.62 -26.23 3.33
N PHE A 12 17.57 -26.99 4.43
CA PHE A 12 16.35 -27.69 4.86
C PHE A 12 15.23 -26.72 5.23
N LEU A 13 15.52 -25.68 6.02
CA LEU A 13 14.54 -24.65 6.40
C LEU A 13 14.04 -23.85 5.19
N PHE A 14 14.92 -23.53 4.24
CA PHE A 14 14.55 -22.82 3.02
C PHE A 14 13.65 -23.69 2.12
N GLY A 15 13.95 -24.99 1.99
CA GLY A 15 13.09 -25.93 1.27
C GLY A 15 11.71 -26.08 1.92
N LEU A 16 11.65 -26.13 3.26
CA LEU A 16 10.40 -26.17 4.01
C LEU A 16 9.54 -24.91 3.76
N LEU A 17 10.17 -23.73 3.76
CA LEU A 17 9.50 -22.46 3.47
C LEU A 17 8.87 -22.43 2.07
N LEU A 18 9.57 -22.97 1.07
CA LEU A 18 9.07 -23.07 -0.30
C LEU A 18 7.92 -24.08 -0.45
N CYS A 19 7.88 -25.14 0.36
CA CYS A 19 6.75 -26.10 0.37
C CYS A 19 5.45 -25.48 0.90
N VAL A 20 5.53 -24.45 1.75
CA VAL A 20 4.36 -23.73 2.28
C VAL A 20 4.04 -22.50 1.43
N ALA A 21 4.85 -22.21 0.41
CA ALA A 21 4.56 -21.12 -0.52
C ALA A 21 3.26 -21.43 -1.29
N PRO A 22 2.31 -20.47 -1.38
CA PRO A 22 1.04 -20.70 -2.04
C PRO A 22 1.24 -21.00 -3.54
N ILE A 23 0.70 -22.14 -4.01
CA ILE A 23 0.85 -22.65 -5.39
C ILE A 23 -0.10 -21.93 -6.37
N SER A 24 -0.95 -21.03 -5.87
CA SER A 24 -1.87 -20.24 -6.69
C SER A 24 -1.53 -18.75 -6.62
N ALA A 25 -0.88 -18.25 -7.67
CA ALA A 25 -0.97 -16.84 -8.03
C ALA A 25 -2.35 -16.55 -8.64
N GLN A 26 -3.44 -16.91 -7.96
CA GLN A 26 -4.78 -16.49 -8.35
C GLN A 26 -5.00 -15.08 -7.78
N ALA A 27 -4.46 -14.09 -8.48
CA ALA A 27 -4.66 -12.65 -8.35
C ALA A 27 -4.68 -12.07 -6.92
N GLN A 28 -3.68 -11.24 -6.59
CA GLN A 28 -3.67 -10.33 -5.43
C GLN A 28 -4.73 -9.21 -5.51
N CYS A 29 -5.97 -9.57 -5.84
CA CYS A 29 -7.04 -8.66 -6.20
C CYS A 29 -8.15 -8.64 -5.16
N SER A 30 -7.81 -8.39 -3.88
CA SER A 30 -8.74 -7.63 -3.04
C SER A 30 -8.81 -6.15 -3.48
N MET A 31 -7.81 -5.67 -4.23
CA MET A 31 -7.83 -4.35 -4.87
C MET A 31 -8.87 -4.24 -5.99
N CYS A 32 -8.87 -5.15 -6.97
CA CYS A 32 -9.74 -4.98 -8.16
C CYS A 32 -11.22 -5.22 -7.86
N LYS A 33 -11.56 -6.15 -6.95
CA LYS A 33 -12.95 -6.40 -6.57
C LYS A 33 -13.55 -5.19 -5.85
N THR A 34 -12.82 -4.61 -4.90
CA THR A 34 -13.28 -3.44 -4.15
C THR A 34 -13.47 -2.22 -5.06
N GLN A 35 -12.62 -2.04 -6.07
CA GLN A 35 -12.79 -0.97 -7.07
C GLN A 35 -14.02 -1.18 -7.96
N VAL A 36 -14.26 -2.42 -8.44
CA VAL A 36 -15.43 -2.73 -9.28
C VAL A 36 -16.73 -2.73 -8.48
N GLU A 37 -16.70 -3.16 -7.22
CA GLU A 37 -17.87 -3.22 -6.33
C GLU A 37 -18.22 -1.83 -5.78
N SER A 38 -17.21 -0.98 -5.51
CA SER A 38 -17.44 0.45 -5.24
C SER A 38 -18.02 1.19 -6.45
N ALA A 39 -17.66 0.81 -7.68
CA ALA A 39 -18.25 1.35 -8.91
C ALA A 39 -19.68 0.86 -9.19
N ARG A 40 -20.07 -0.31 -8.67
CA ARG A 40 -21.41 -0.90 -8.85
C ARG A 40 -22.39 -0.59 -7.71
N GLY A 41 -21.89 -0.24 -6.51
CA GLY A 41 -22.69 -0.06 -5.30
C GLY A 41 -23.33 1.33 -5.14
N GLY A 42 -22.95 2.32 -5.93
CA GLY A 42 -23.58 3.64 -5.96
C GLY A 42 -24.87 3.59 -6.76
N LYS A 43 -26.01 3.68 -6.08
CA LYS A 43 -27.36 3.58 -6.65
C LYS A 43 -27.80 4.79 -7.49
N ASP A 44 -26.87 5.58 -8.02
CA ASP A 44 -27.21 6.77 -8.79
C ASP A 44 -26.22 6.91 -9.97
N GLU A 45 -26.78 6.98 -11.17
CA GLU A 45 -26.16 7.23 -12.49
C GLU A 45 -24.68 7.65 -12.47
N TYR A 46 -23.75 6.68 -12.46
CA TYR A 46 -22.33 6.98 -12.57
C TYR A 46 -21.94 7.06 -14.05
N ASP A 47 -22.08 8.26 -14.62
CA ASP A 47 -21.39 8.69 -15.83
C ASP A 47 -19.90 8.28 -15.74
N ALA A 48 -19.37 7.61 -16.77
CA ALA A 48 -18.01 7.08 -16.83
C ALA A 48 -16.90 8.13 -16.58
N SER A 49 -17.26 9.41 -16.56
CA SER A 49 -16.44 10.56 -16.15
C SER A 49 -16.03 10.55 -14.66
N GLY A 50 -16.78 9.85 -13.79
CA GLY A 50 -16.54 9.81 -12.34
C GLY A 50 -15.34 8.94 -11.92
N LEU A 51 -14.96 7.92 -12.69
CA LEU A 51 -13.83 7.04 -12.37
C LEU A 51 -12.49 7.78 -12.38
N ASN A 52 -12.27 8.63 -13.39
CA ASN A 52 -11.07 9.46 -13.48
C ASN A 52 -11.01 10.51 -12.35
N LYS A 53 -12.17 10.98 -11.86
CA LYS A 53 -12.23 11.86 -10.69
C LYS A 53 -11.85 11.14 -9.40
N GLY A 54 -12.25 9.88 -9.24
CA GLY A 54 -11.82 9.05 -8.11
C GLY A 54 -10.30 8.83 -8.05
N ILE A 55 -9.68 8.54 -9.20
CA ILE A 55 -8.21 8.38 -9.30
C ILE A 55 -7.49 9.68 -8.94
N LEU A 56 -7.94 10.81 -9.50
CA LEU A 56 -7.38 12.13 -9.19
C LEU A 56 -7.54 12.49 -7.70
N MET A 57 -8.68 12.17 -7.09
CA MET A 57 -8.91 12.39 -5.66
C MET A 57 -7.92 11.60 -4.80
N LEU A 58 -7.75 10.29 -5.06
CA LEU A 58 -6.84 9.43 -4.32
C LEU A 58 -5.38 9.84 -4.46
N MET A 59 -4.96 10.30 -5.65
CA MET A 59 -3.61 10.83 -5.85
C MET A 59 -3.41 12.20 -5.20
N THR A 60 -4.44 13.04 -5.10
CA THR A 60 -4.32 14.41 -4.55
C THR A 60 -4.18 14.40 -3.03
N VAL A 61 -4.87 13.50 -2.34
CA VAL A 61 -4.85 13.38 -0.87
C VAL A 61 -3.43 13.33 -0.26
N PRO A 62 -2.50 12.46 -0.71
CA PRO A 62 -1.16 12.41 -0.11
C PRO A 62 -0.37 13.71 -0.30
N TYR A 63 -0.51 14.41 -1.43
CA TYR A 63 0.18 15.68 -1.64
C TYR A 63 -0.35 16.79 -0.73
N VAL A 64 -1.67 16.87 -0.56
CA VAL A 64 -2.30 17.84 0.34
C VAL A 64 -1.90 17.57 1.79
N LEU A 65 -1.93 16.31 2.23
CA LEU A 65 -1.52 15.93 3.58
C LEU A 65 -0.05 16.31 3.85
N MET A 66 0.85 16.01 2.92
CA MET A 66 2.26 16.40 3.06
C MET A 66 2.46 17.92 3.12
N GLY A 67 1.70 18.68 2.32
CA GLY A 67 1.71 20.15 2.38
C GLY A 67 1.26 20.70 3.73
N VAL A 68 0.18 20.16 4.31
CA VAL A 68 -0.33 20.57 5.63
C VAL A 68 0.69 20.26 6.74
N VAL A 69 1.24 19.05 6.74
CA VAL A 69 2.26 18.65 7.73
C VAL A 69 3.50 19.54 7.62
N GLY A 70 3.99 19.78 6.40
CA GLY A 70 5.12 20.67 6.14
C GLY A 70 4.87 22.11 6.60
N PHE A 71 3.66 22.65 6.34
CA PHE A 71 3.28 23.99 6.77
C PHE A 71 3.22 24.12 8.30
N ILE A 72 2.61 23.16 8.99
CA ILE A 72 2.56 23.13 10.46
C ILE A 72 3.98 23.07 11.04
N TRP A 73 4.83 22.21 10.49
CA TRP A 73 6.21 22.07 10.94
C TRP A 73 7.02 23.34 10.73
N TYR A 74 6.91 23.97 9.55
CA TYR A 74 7.57 25.24 9.26
C TYR A 74 7.14 26.34 10.24
N ARG A 75 5.83 26.50 10.45
CA ARG A 75 5.31 27.53 11.37
C ARG A 75 5.78 27.32 12.81
N HIS A 76 5.80 26.07 13.27
CA HIS A 76 6.29 25.74 14.62
C HIS A 76 7.81 25.90 14.75
N SER A 77 8.57 25.58 13.71
CA SER A 77 10.02 25.77 13.66
C SER A 77 10.41 27.26 13.70
N GLN A 78 9.67 28.10 12.98
CA GLN A 78 9.90 29.55 12.98
C GLN A 78 9.51 30.20 14.33
N ALA A 79 8.46 29.71 14.99
CA ALA A 79 8.08 30.17 16.34
C ALA A 79 9.15 29.86 17.40
N LYS A 80 9.89 28.75 17.26
CA LYS A 80 11.03 28.42 18.16
C LYS A 80 12.30 29.23 17.88
N LYS A 81 12.46 29.81 16.69
CA LYS A 81 13.64 30.62 16.33
C LYS A 81 13.54 32.08 16.79
N GLN A 82 12.36 32.54 17.22
CA GLN A 82 12.10 33.92 17.64
C GLN A 82 11.95 34.07 19.17
N GLY A 83 12.33 33.05 19.95
CA GLY A 83 12.33 33.07 21.42
C GLY A 83 13.74 32.89 21.98
#